data_AF-A0A9D1HFN3-F1
#
_entry.id   AF-A0A9D1HFN3-F1
#
_cell.length_a   1.000
_cell.length_b   1.000
_cell.length_c   1.000
_cell.angle_alpha   90.00
_cell.angle_beta   90.00
_cell.angle_gamma   90.00
#
_symmetry.space_group_name_H-M   'P 1'
#
loop_
_entity.id
_entity.type
_entity.pdbx_description
1 polymer ?
#
loop_
_entity_poly.entity_id
_entity_poly.type
_entity_poly.pdbx_seq_one_letter_code
_entity_poly.pdbx_strand_id
1 'polypeptide(L)'
;MARRTCFDCNNCDKYEVKDGKVWCKYYHAYYYPDDAYTCGRFEMGSSGSSGCYLTTACVEVMGLSDDCIELEAMREFRDNYILKEVNNGEFLVNEYYKTAPTIVKAINSKENATAIWKKLYKEEILKCVELINKHEYNEAFSKYKQMTNTLVEKYIQ
;
A
#
# COMPACT_ATOMS: atom_id res chain seq x y z
N MET A 1 25.82 8.79 1.70
CA MET A 1 24.80 9.31 2.64
C MET A 1 23.57 9.62 1.82
N ALA A 2 22.43 8.96 2.06
CA ALA A 2 21.22 9.22 1.30
C ALA A 2 20.75 10.66 1.54
N ARG A 3 20.52 11.42 0.46
CA ARG A 3 20.09 12.82 0.52
C ARG A 3 18.62 12.83 0.93
N ARG A 4 18.26 13.34 2.12
CA ARG A 4 16.86 13.51 2.54
C ARG A 4 16.30 14.83 2.04
N THR A 5 15.09 14.84 1.51
CA THR A 5 14.38 16.03 1.01
C THR A 5 12.97 16.09 1.60
N CYS A 6 12.31 17.25 1.54
CA CYS A 6 10.95 17.39 2.07
C CYS A 6 9.98 16.48 1.32
N PHE A 7 10.25 16.12 0.06
CA PHE A 7 9.46 15.12 -0.68
C PHE A 7 9.46 13.74 -0.01
N ASP A 8 10.51 13.43 0.74
CA ASP A 8 10.67 12.19 1.50
C ASP A 8 10.04 12.33 2.90
N CYS A 9 9.15 13.29 3.16
CA CYS A 9 8.55 13.53 4.47
C CYS A 9 7.03 13.25 4.46
N ASN A 10 6.52 12.51 5.45
CA ASN A 10 5.07 12.25 5.60
C ASN A 10 4.24 13.55 5.71
N ASN A 11 4.86 14.58 6.26
CA ASN A 11 4.23 15.88 6.46
C ASN A 11 4.27 16.76 5.21
N CYS A 12 4.90 16.32 4.11
CA CYS A 12 4.89 17.05 2.86
C CYS A 12 3.64 16.73 2.04
N ASP A 13 3.01 17.76 1.49
CA ASP A 13 2.14 17.61 0.33
C ASP A 13 2.99 17.82 -0.93
N LYS A 14 3.37 16.72 -1.57
CA LYS A 14 4.23 16.74 -2.76
C LYS A 14 3.54 17.31 -4.00
N TYR A 15 2.22 17.47 -3.97
CA TYR A 15 1.43 17.98 -5.09
C TYR A 15 1.15 19.48 -4.95
N GLU A 16 1.31 20.05 -3.76
CA GLU A 16 1.16 21.48 -3.52
C GLU A 16 2.53 22.18 -3.52
N VAL A 17 2.91 22.65 -4.71
CA VAL A 17 4.21 23.30 -4.97
C VAL A 17 4.01 24.75 -5.39
N LYS A 18 4.74 25.66 -4.75
CA LYS A 18 4.70 27.11 -5.04
C LYS A 18 6.10 27.70 -4.99
N ASP A 19 6.52 28.37 -6.06
CA ASP A 19 7.82 29.05 -6.17
C ASP A 19 9.02 28.15 -5.80
N GLY A 20 8.97 26.87 -6.21
CA GLY A 20 10.01 25.87 -5.91
C GLY A 20 10.00 25.35 -4.48
N LYS A 21 8.99 25.69 -3.68
CA LYS A 21 8.77 25.21 -2.32
C LYS A 21 7.61 24.22 -2.26
N VAL A 22 7.68 23.30 -1.32
CA VAL A 22 6.62 22.31 -1.03
C VAL A 22 5.83 22.69 0.21
N TRP A 23 4.54 22.40 0.22
CA TRP A 23 3.70 22.61 1.39
C TRP A 23 3.97 21.57 2.47
N CYS A 24 4.21 22.03 3.70
CA CYS A 24 4.27 21.18 4.87
C CYS A 24 2.94 21.21 5.64
N LYS A 25 2.23 20.08 5.67
CA LYS A 25 0.98 19.88 6.42
C LYS A 25 1.15 20.02 7.94
N TYR A 26 2.36 19.88 8.48
CA TYR A 26 2.61 20.03 9.92
C TYR A 26 2.83 21.49 10.33
N TYR A 27 3.69 22.21 9.60
CA TYR A 27 4.01 23.61 9.89
C TYR A 27 3.07 24.60 9.19
N HIS A 28 2.23 24.12 8.27
CA HIS A 28 1.30 24.92 7.48
C HIS A 28 2.01 26.07 6.74
N ALA A 29 3.15 25.75 6.11
CA ALA A 29 3.97 26.70 5.38
C ALA A 29 4.76 26.03 4.25
N TYR A 30 5.26 26.86 3.33
CA TYR A 30 6.07 26.44 2.19
C TYR A 30 7.56 26.45 2.54
N TYR A 31 8.23 25.32 2.30
CA TYR A 31 9.66 25.14 2.54
C TYR A 31 10.38 24.67 1.28
N TYR A 32 11.68 25.01 1.15
CA TYR A 32 12.45 24.42 0.07
C TYR A 32 12.62 22.92 0.33
N PRO A 33 12.60 22.07 -0.71
CA PRO A 33 12.80 20.63 -0.55
C PRO A 33 14.08 20.26 0.18
N ASP A 34 15.14 21.05 0.02
CA ASP A 34 16.41 20.84 0.71
C ASP A 34 16.39 21.28 2.19
N ASP A 35 15.37 22.00 2.66
CA ASP A 35 15.25 22.41 4.08
C ASP A 35 14.95 21.22 5.02
N ALA A 36 14.74 20.03 4.47
CA ALA A 36 14.53 18.79 5.23
C ALA A 36 15.67 18.50 6.22
N TYR A 37 16.90 18.95 5.96
CA TYR A 37 18.03 18.77 6.87
C TYR A 37 17.86 19.50 8.20
N THR A 38 17.20 20.66 8.18
CA THR A 38 17.02 21.51 9.36
C THR A 38 15.65 21.30 10.02
N CYS A 39 14.80 20.44 9.46
CA CYS A 39 13.47 20.19 10.00
C CYS A 39 13.52 19.32 11.26
N GLY A 40 13.20 19.91 12.42
CA GLY A 40 13.11 19.19 13.71
C GLY A 40 11.91 18.23 13.84
N ARG A 41 11.04 18.19 12.81
CA ARG A 41 9.89 17.29 12.69
C ARG A 41 9.92 16.52 11.38
N PHE A 42 11.13 16.31 10.84
CA PHE A 42 11.29 15.47 9.67
C PHE A 42 10.92 14.05 10.05
N GLU A 43 9.75 13.63 9.58
CA GLU A 43 9.33 12.24 9.65
C GLU A 43 9.58 11.69 8.27
N MET A 44 10.65 10.87 8.15
CA MET A 44 10.91 10.12 6.93
C MET A 44 9.59 9.50 6.53
N GLY A 45 9.04 10.00 5.44
CA GLY A 45 8.05 9.32 4.67
C GLY A 45 8.68 8.00 4.34
N SER A 46 8.26 6.97 5.05
CA SER A 46 8.43 5.62 4.57
C SER A 46 7.95 5.70 3.12
N SER A 47 8.85 5.50 2.15
CA SER A 47 8.44 5.22 0.78
C SER A 47 7.46 4.07 0.91
N GLY A 48 6.17 4.38 0.92
CA GLY A 48 5.19 3.78 1.80
C GLY A 48 5.65 2.56 2.62
N SER A 49 5.60 2.64 3.96
CA SER A 49 5.15 1.47 4.74
C SER A 49 3.65 1.29 4.48
N SER A 50 3.35 1.19 3.20
CA SER A 50 2.06 1.02 2.61
C SER A 50 2.01 -0.50 2.52
N GLY A 51 1.71 -1.14 3.65
CA GLY A 51 1.43 -2.57 3.62
C GLY A 51 0.28 -2.79 2.64
N CYS A 52 0.36 -3.80 1.79
CA CYS A 52 -0.85 -4.33 1.16
C CYS A 52 -1.71 -4.86 2.31
N TYR A 53 -2.59 -4.02 2.89
CA TYR A 53 -3.37 -4.29 4.10
C TYR A 53 -3.98 -5.71 4.13
N LEU A 54 -4.51 -6.16 3.00
CA LEU A 54 -5.06 -7.51 2.86
C LEU A 54 -3.98 -8.59 2.98
N THR A 55 -2.85 -8.42 2.30
CA THR A 55 -1.72 -9.34 2.37
C THR A 55 -1.07 -9.33 3.75
N THR A 56 -0.90 -8.16 4.38
CA THR A 56 -0.42 -8.02 5.77
C THR A 56 -1.34 -8.74 6.75
N ALA A 57 -2.66 -8.55 6.64
CA ALA A 57 -3.62 -9.27 7.49
C ALA A 57 -3.56 -10.79 7.27
N CYS A 58 -3.34 -11.24 6.03
CA CYS A 58 -3.17 -12.66 5.74
C CYS A 58 -1.91 -13.25 6.37
N VAL A 59 -0.75 -12.60 6.21
CA VAL A 59 0.53 -13.12 6.72
C VAL A 59 0.60 -13.10 8.25
N GLU A 60 -0.02 -12.10 8.89
CA GLU A 60 -0.10 -11.99 10.35
C GLU A 60 -0.84 -13.20 10.92
N VAL A 61 -1.96 -13.58 10.32
CA VAL A 61 -2.73 -14.78 10.71
C VAL A 61 -1.98 -16.09 10.42
N MET A 62 -1.11 -16.09 9.42
CA MET A 62 -0.25 -17.24 9.10
C MET A 62 0.99 -17.32 9.99
N GLY A 63 1.26 -16.30 10.82
CA GLY A 63 2.46 -16.22 11.65
C GLY A 63 3.74 -16.00 10.84
N LEU A 64 3.62 -15.49 9.62
CA LEU A 64 4.76 -15.19 8.75
C LEU A 64 5.30 -13.79 9.08
N SER A 65 6.61 -13.60 8.86
CA SER A 65 7.23 -12.27 8.99
C SER A 65 6.78 -11.33 7.87
N ASP A 66 6.81 -10.03 8.13
CA ASP A 66 6.42 -8.99 7.16
C ASP A 66 7.37 -8.92 5.94
N ASP A 67 8.55 -9.51 6.06
CA ASP A 67 9.56 -9.69 5.00
C ASP A 67 9.42 -11.04 4.27
N CYS A 68 8.25 -11.67 4.28
CA CYS A 68 8.06 -12.91 3.53
C CYS A 68 8.04 -12.64 2.02
N ILE A 69 8.54 -13.61 1.25
CA ILE A 69 8.70 -13.50 -0.21
C ILE A 69 7.38 -13.14 -0.89
N GLU A 70 6.26 -13.64 -0.37
CA GLU A 70 4.92 -13.33 -0.88
C GLU A 70 4.54 -11.85 -0.70
N LEU A 71 4.88 -11.25 0.45
CA LEU A 71 4.65 -9.84 0.69
C LEU A 71 5.55 -8.97 -0.16
N GLU A 72 6.83 -9.33 -0.28
CA GLU A 72 7.79 -8.62 -1.13
C GLU A 72 7.35 -8.65 -2.60
N ALA A 73 6.94 -9.80 -3.12
CA ALA A 73 6.42 -9.92 -4.48
C ALA A 73 5.20 -9.03 -4.73
N MET A 74 4.26 -8.98 -3.78
CA MET A 74 3.07 -8.13 -3.88
C MET A 74 3.40 -6.63 -3.77
N ARG A 75 4.40 -6.26 -2.98
CA ARG A 75 4.90 -4.88 -2.86
C ARG A 75 5.59 -4.44 -4.14
N GLU A 76 6.48 -5.28 -4.65
CA GLU A 76 7.18 -5.05 -5.92
C GLU A 76 6.19 -4.89 -7.07
N PHE A 77 5.17 -5.76 -7.14
CA PHE A 77 4.11 -5.68 -8.12
C PHE A 77 3.35 -4.35 -8.07
N ARG A 78 3.01 -3.86 -6.88
CA ARG A 78 2.38 -2.54 -6.75
C ARG A 78 3.30 -1.42 -7.21
N ASP A 79 4.53 -1.39 -6.70
CA ASP A 79 5.43 -0.25 -6.86
C ASP A 79 6.03 -0.16 -8.26
N ASN A 80 6.29 -1.30 -8.89
CA ASN A 80 6.93 -1.36 -10.20
C ASN A 80 5.95 -1.56 -11.35
N TYR A 81 4.78 -2.17 -11.13
CA TYR A 81 3.81 -2.38 -12.19
C TYR A 81 2.57 -1.49 -12.04
N ILE A 82 1.85 -1.56 -10.90
CA ILE A 82 0.60 -0.81 -10.77
C ILE A 82 0.85 0.71 -10.83
N LEU A 83 1.83 1.22 -10.09
CA LEU A 83 2.09 2.66 -10.05
C LEU A 83 2.72 3.23 -11.33
N LYS A 84 3.44 2.40 -12.10
CA LYS A 84 4.22 2.86 -13.26
C LYS A 84 3.57 2.56 -14.59
N GLU A 85 2.95 1.37 -14.72
CA GLU A 85 2.49 0.83 -16.00
C GLU A 85 0.96 0.85 -16.14
N VAL A 86 0.21 0.79 -15.04
CA VAL A 86 -1.26 0.79 -15.08
C VAL A 86 -1.79 2.21 -15.18
N ASN A 87 -2.65 2.45 -16.18
CA ASN A 87 -3.33 3.73 -16.33
C ASN A 87 -4.21 4.02 -15.11
N ASN A 88 -4.08 5.21 -14.53
CA ASN A 88 -4.69 5.60 -13.25
C ASN A 88 -4.23 4.73 -12.06
N GLY A 89 -3.02 4.16 -12.11
CA GLY A 89 -2.44 3.33 -11.06
C GLY A 89 -2.47 3.98 -9.67
N GLU A 90 -2.07 5.25 -9.58
CA GLU A 90 -2.13 6.02 -8.32
C GLU A 90 -3.55 6.11 -7.76
N PHE A 91 -4.55 6.36 -8.62
CA PHE A 91 -5.96 6.42 -8.20
C PHE A 91 -6.45 5.06 -7.70
N LEU A 92 -6.13 3.98 -8.42
CA LEU A 92 -6.51 2.62 -8.05
C LEU A 92 -5.89 2.19 -6.72
N VAL A 93 -4.61 2.51 -6.52
CA VAL A 93 -3.94 2.30 -5.24
C VAL A 93 -4.64 3.13 -4.17
N ASN A 94 -4.88 4.41 -4.38
CA ASN A 94 -5.56 5.25 -3.39
C ASN A 94 -6.95 4.72 -2.98
N GLU A 95 -7.76 4.28 -3.95
CA GLU A 95 -9.07 3.65 -3.67
C GLU A 95 -8.93 2.35 -2.87
N TYR A 96 -7.92 1.54 -3.18
CA TYR A 96 -7.58 0.37 -2.37
C TYR A 96 -7.21 0.78 -0.94
N TYR A 97 -6.37 1.80 -0.75
CA TYR A 97 -5.94 2.26 0.58
C TYR A 97 -7.08 2.85 1.43
N LYS A 98 -8.13 3.40 0.79
CA LYS A 98 -9.36 3.82 1.49
C LYS A 98 -10.23 2.64 1.92
N THR A 99 -10.30 1.60 1.09
CA THR A 99 -11.28 0.52 1.26
C THR A 99 -10.73 -0.66 2.06
N ALA A 100 -9.46 -1.02 1.85
CA ALA A 100 -8.85 -2.20 2.46
C ALA A 100 -8.83 -2.18 4.01
N PRO A 101 -8.56 -1.06 4.71
CA PRO A 101 -8.66 -1.01 6.17
C PRO A 101 -10.06 -1.33 6.70
N THR A 102 -11.10 -0.90 5.98
CA THR A 102 -12.50 -1.18 6.34
C THR A 102 -12.81 -2.67 6.15
N ILE A 103 -12.31 -3.28 5.07
CA ILE A 103 -12.44 -4.73 4.84
C ILE A 103 -11.78 -5.50 5.99
N VAL A 104 -10.54 -5.13 6.34
CA VAL A 104 -9.78 -5.81 7.39
C VAL A 104 -10.53 -5.74 8.72
N LYS A 105 -11.03 -4.56 9.11
CA LYS A 105 -11.84 -4.38 10.33
C LYS A 105 -13.11 -5.24 10.31
N ALA A 106 -13.81 -5.27 9.18
CA ALA A 106 -15.06 -6.04 9.06
C ALA A 106 -14.82 -7.56 9.17
N ILE A 107 -13.75 -8.07 8.56
CA ILE A 107 -13.37 -9.49 8.68
C ILE A 107 -12.90 -9.80 10.10
N ASN A 108 -12.03 -8.96 10.69
CA ASN A 108 -11.52 -9.16 12.05
C ASN A 108 -12.61 -9.14 13.13
N SER A 109 -13.75 -8.50 12.85
CA SER A 109 -14.90 -8.48 13.75
C SER A 109 -15.73 -9.78 13.71
N LYS A 110 -15.42 -10.73 12.81
CA LYS A 110 -16.10 -12.03 12.74
C LYS A 110 -15.41 -13.05 13.65
N GLU A 111 -16.20 -13.90 14.30
CA GLU A 111 -15.68 -14.99 15.15
C GLU A 111 -14.78 -15.96 14.38
N ASN A 112 -14.99 -16.12 13.07
CA ASN A 112 -14.20 -16.98 12.19
C ASN A 112 -13.15 -16.22 11.34
N ALA A 113 -12.74 -15.00 11.75
CA ALA A 113 -11.77 -14.17 11.04
C ALA A 113 -10.50 -14.94 10.62
N THR A 114 -9.92 -15.71 11.55
CA THR A 114 -8.71 -16.53 11.30
C THR A 114 -8.91 -17.50 10.14
N ALA A 115 -10.05 -18.19 10.08
CA ALA A 115 -10.33 -19.14 9.00
C ALA A 115 -10.53 -18.43 7.66
N ILE A 116 -11.15 -17.25 7.66
CA ILE A 116 -11.34 -16.41 6.47
C ILE A 116 -9.98 -15.98 5.91
N TRP A 117 -9.09 -15.45 6.76
CA TRP A 117 -7.76 -15.01 6.33
C TRP A 117 -6.88 -16.16 5.82
N LYS A 118 -6.89 -17.32 6.50
CA LYS A 118 -6.18 -18.52 6.01
C LYS A 118 -6.67 -18.96 4.64
N LYS A 119 -7.98 -18.87 4.39
CA LYS A 119 -8.57 -19.20 3.09
C LYS A 119 -8.15 -18.17 2.03
N LEU A 120 -8.25 -16.88 2.32
CA LEU A 120 -7.84 -15.81 1.40
C LEU A 120 -6.37 -15.90 1.04
N TYR A 121 -5.50 -16.17 2.01
CA TYR A 121 -4.08 -16.36 1.77
C TYR A 121 -3.83 -17.48 0.76
N LYS A 122 -4.38 -18.67 1.03
CA LYS A 122 -4.14 -19.86 0.21
C LYS A 122 -4.80 -19.80 -1.16
N GLU A 123 -6.01 -19.26 -1.25
CA GLU A 123 -6.81 -19.31 -2.47
C GLU A 123 -6.61 -18.09 -3.37
N GLU A 124 -6.24 -16.93 -2.82
CA GLU A 124 -6.18 -15.68 -3.58
C GLU A 124 -4.77 -15.09 -3.59
N ILE A 125 -4.13 -14.87 -2.42
CA ILE A 125 -2.80 -14.24 -2.35
C ILE A 125 -1.74 -15.11 -3.03
N LEU A 126 -1.66 -16.41 -2.72
CA LEU A 126 -0.68 -17.30 -3.36
C LEU A 126 -0.83 -17.35 -4.88
N LYS A 127 -2.06 -17.28 -5.40
CA LYS A 127 -2.30 -17.23 -6.84
C LYS A 127 -1.81 -15.92 -7.45
N CYS A 128 -2.03 -14.79 -6.78
CA CYS A 128 -1.50 -13.50 -7.23
C CYS A 128 0.03 -13.54 -7.30
N VAL A 129 0.68 -14.08 -6.26
CA VAL A 129 2.14 -14.24 -6.22
C VAL A 129 2.65 -15.17 -7.33
N GLU A 130 1.95 -16.27 -7.60
CA GLU A 130 2.32 -17.16 -8.71
C GLU A 130 2.25 -16.45 -10.07
N LEU A 131 1.20 -15.67 -10.33
CA LEU A 131 1.06 -14.88 -11.56
C LEU A 131 2.15 -13.80 -11.67
N ILE A 132 2.48 -13.14 -10.56
CA ILE A 132 3.57 -12.16 -10.50
C ILE A 132 4.91 -12.81 -10.84
N ASN A 133 5.20 -14.00 -10.28
CA ASN A 133 6.43 -14.75 -10.55
C ASN A 133 6.52 -15.24 -12.01
N LYS A 134 5.38 -15.42 -12.69
CA LYS A 134 5.30 -15.72 -14.12
C LYS A 134 5.40 -14.47 -15.01
N HIS A 135 5.53 -13.28 -14.43
CA HIS A 135 5.44 -11.99 -15.10
C HIS A 135 4.08 -11.73 -15.78
N GLU A 136 3.02 -12.44 -15.39
CA GLU A 136 1.64 -12.28 -15.87
C GLU A 136 0.94 -11.15 -15.09
N TYR A 137 1.51 -9.95 -15.15
CA TYR A 137 1.13 -8.82 -14.32
C TYR A 137 -0.31 -8.32 -14.55
N ASN A 138 -0.82 -8.36 -15.79
CA ASN A 138 -2.21 -7.99 -16.10
C ASN A 138 -3.22 -8.94 -15.43
N GLU A 139 -2.91 -10.24 -15.41
CA GLU A 139 -3.75 -11.27 -14.79
C GLU A 139 -3.68 -11.17 -13.28
N ALA A 140 -2.47 -10.98 -12.72
CA ALA A 140 -2.28 -10.70 -11.30
C ALA A 140 -3.10 -9.47 -10.85
N PHE A 141 -3.08 -8.38 -11.64
CA PHE A 141 -3.83 -7.16 -11.34
C PHE A 141 -5.33 -7.41 -11.34
N SER A 142 -5.82 -8.07 -12.40
CA SER A 142 -7.24 -8.39 -12.56
C SER A 142 -7.74 -9.28 -11.43
N LYS A 143 -6.94 -10.29 -11.05
CA LYS A 143 -7.23 -11.22 -9.96
C LYS A 143 -7.27 -10.51 -8.61
N TYR A 144 -6.28 -9.66 -8.33
CA TYR A 144 -6.22 -8.90 -7.09
C TYR A 144 -7.39 -7.90 -6.94
N LYS A 145 -7.77 -7.24 -8.05
CA LYS A 145 -8.93 -6.35 -8.11
C LYS A 145 -10.23 -7.12 -7.88
N GLN A 146 -10.40 -8.29 -8.52
CA GLN A 146 -11.56 -9.14 -8.33
C GLN A 146 -11.70 -9.58 -6.87
N MET A 147 -10.62 -10.08 -6.26
CA MET A 147 -10.59 -10.45 -4.85
C MET A 147 -11.04 -9.27 -3.96
N THR A 148 -10.46 -8.08 -4.17
CA THR A 148 -10.81 -6.89 -3.39
C THR A 148 -12.28 -6.55 -3.51
N ASN A 149 -12.83 -6.53 -4.73
CA ASN A 149 -14.26 -6.26 -4.97
C ASN A 149 -15.17 -7.29 -4.27
N THR A 150 -14.85 -8.58 -4.38
CA THR A 150 -15.62 -9.64 -3.71
C THR A 150 -15.61 -9.47 -2.19
N LEU A 151 -14.51 -8.99 -1.61
CA LEU A 151 -14.45 -8.69 -0.17
C LEU A 151 -15.30 -7.46 0.19
N VAL A 152 -15.29 -6.42 -0.64
CA VAL A 152 -16.16 -5.24 -0.45
C VAL A 152 -17.63 -5.67 -0.46
N GLU A 153 -18.06 -6.41 -1.48
CA GLU A 153 -19.44 -6.87 -1.62
C GLU A 153 -19.89 -7.76 -0.46
N LYS A 154 -18.97 -8.52 0.14
CA LYS A 154 -19.29 -9.46 1.20
C LYS A 154 -19.27 -8.86 2.62
N TYR A 155 -18.46 -7.83 2.84
CA TYR A 155 -18.16 -7.34 4.20
C TYR A 155 -18.45 -5.86 4.44
N ILE A 156 -18.67 -5.05 3.40
CA ILE A 156 -18.89 -3.58 3.49
C ILE A 156 -20.34 -3.19 3.12
N GLN A 157 -21.26 -4.15 2.99
CA GLN A 157 -22.69 -3.87 2.78
C GLN A 157 -23.35 -3.13 3.94
#